data_AF-A0A8X6KS61-F1
#
_entry.id   AF-A0A8X6KS61-F1
#
_cell.length_a   1.000
_cell.length_b   1.000
_cell.length_c   1.000
_cell.angle_alpha   90.00
_cell.angle_beta   90.00
_cell.angle_gamma   90.00
#
_symmetry.space_group_name_H-M   'P 1'
#
loop_
_entity.id
_entity.type
_entity.pdbx_description
1 polymer ?
#
loop_
_entity_poly.entity_id
_entity_poly.type
_entity_poly.pdbx_seq_one_letter_code
_entity_poly.pdbx_strand_id
1 'polypeptide(L)'
;MGNVKETTIHSVRTILGSSVYHTLLGITNFPSITKLPNPEQSVKHITLHYIETIGSPVTAKPRRSAPDRLKIARVEFKNMIRLGHMRPSRSNSTSPHGARKRNNQVAAR
;
A
#
# COMPACT_ATOMS: atom_id res chain seq x y z
N MET A 1 32.04 -9.07 -7.62
CA MET A 1 31.16 -9.25 -8.80
C MET A 1 29.82 -9.79 -8.32
N GLY A 2 28.80 -8.94 -8.18
CA GLY A 2 27.47 -9.36 -7.72
C GLY A 2 26.59 -9.73 -8.91
N ASN A 3 26.03 -10.93 -8.90
CA ASN A 3 25.12 -11.39 -9.96
C ASN A 3 23.68 -10.89 -9.68
N VAL A 4 23.08 -10.23 -10.66
CA VAL A 4 21.67 -9.79 -10.62
C VAL A 4 20.82 -10.82 -11.35
N LYS A 5 19.81 -11.38 -10.66
CA LYS A 5 18.78 -12.24 -11.27
C LYS A 5 17.52 -11.41 -11.46
N GLU A 6 17.04 -11.35 -12.69
CA GLU A 6 15.83 -10.63 -13.07
C GLU A 6 14.60 -11.30 -12.43
N THR A 7 13.73 -10.52 -11.77
CA THR A 7 12.51 -11.03 -11.16
C THR A 7 11.32 -10.14 -11.51
N THR A 8 10.18 -10.76 -11.80
CA THR A 8 8.90 -10.10 -12.12
C THR A 8 8.31 -9.28 -10.96
N ILE A 9 8.79 -9.51 -9.74
CA ILE A 9 8.50 -8.68 -8.57
C ILE A 9 9.62 -7.64 -8.45
N HIS A 10 9.26 -6.35 -8.48
CA HIS A 10 10.19 -5.23 -8.25
C HIS A 10 10.60 -5.22 -6.77
N SER A 11 11.61 -6.01 -6.44
CA SER A 11 12.14 -6.17 -5.09
C SER A 11 13.45 -5.41 -4.96
N VAL A 12 13.56 -4.53 -3.96
CA VAL A 12 14.85 -3.94 -3.58
C VAL A 12 15.71 -5.06 -3.01
N ARG A 13 16.70 -5.51 -3.78
CA ARG A 13 17.71 -6.45 -3.33
C ARG A 13 18.94 -5.70 -2.88
N THR A 14 19.24 -5.78 -1.60
CA THR A 14 20.51 -5.26 -1.07
C THR A 14 21.64 -6.18 -1.52
N ILE A 15 22.58 -5.67 -2.30
CA ILE A 15 23.81 -6.41 -2.61
C ILE A 15 24.64 -6.40 -1.34
N LEU A 16 24.78 -7.56 -0.69
CA LEU A 16 25.65 -7.73 0.47
C LEU A 16 27.10 -7.52 -0.01
N GLY A 17 27.75 -6.47 0.47
CA GLY A 17 29.12 -6.14 0.08
C GLY A 17 29.79 -5.20 1.08
N SER A 18 31.12 -5.13 1.05
CA SER A 18 31.95 -4.25 1.89
C SER A 18 31.91 -2.77 1.47
N SER A 19 30.89 -2.37 0.70
CA SER A 19 30.74 -1.00 0.22
C SER A 19 30.45 -0.06 1.38
N VAL A 20 30.99 1.16 1.33
CA VAL A 20 30.81 2.21 2.36
C VAL A 20 29.31 2.49 2.63
N TYR A 21 28.46 2.36 1.61
CA TYR A 21 27.01 2.52 1.75
C TYR A 21 26.36 1.44 2.63
N HIS A 22 26.93 0.24 2.70
CA HIS A 22 26.42 -0.85 3.54
C HIS A 22 26.51 -0.51 5.03
N THR A 23 27.59 0.17 5.41
CA THR A 23 27.83 0.68 6.77
C THR A 23 26.96 1.90 7.08
N LEU A 24 26.85 2.85 6.14
CA LEU A 24 26.04 4.06 6.31
C LEU A 24 24.54 3.75 6.46
N LEU A 25 24.03 2.83 5.66
CA LEU A 25 22.64 2.36 5.75
C LEU A 25 22.41 1.43 6.95
N GLY A 26 23.47 1.08 7.69
CA GLY A 26 23.40 0.24 8.87
C GLY A 26 22.85 -1.17 8.59
N ILE A 27 23.03 -1.70 7.37
CA ILE A 27 22.38 -2.95 6.92
C ILE A 27 22.81 -4.15 7.77
N THR A 28 24.06 -4.16 8.26
CA THR A 28 24.55 -5.18 9.20
C THR A 28 23.83 -5.13 10.55
N ASN A 29 23.55 -3.92 11.04
CA ASN A 29 23.04 -3.69 12.39
C ASN A 29 21.50 -3.68 12.42
N PHE A 30 20.87 -3.30 11.31
CA PHE A 30 19.42 -3.16 11.16
C PHE A 30 18.91 -3.85 9.88
N PRO A 31 19.09 -5.17 9.75
CA PRO A 31 18.64 -5.91 8.57
C PRO A 31 17.12 -5.83 8.36
N SER A 32 16.36 -5.46 9.39
CA SER A 32 14.90 -5.26 9.31
C SER A 32 14.48 -4.04 8.48
N ILE A 33 15.32 -3.01 8.33
CA ILE A 33 14.96 -1.77 7.60
C ILE A 33 14.91 -2.01 6.09
N THR A 34 15.75 -2.91 5.58
CA THR A 34 15.80 -3.25 4.15
C THR A 34 14.85 -4.38 3.76
N LYS A 35 14.23 -5.05 4.75
CA LYS A 35 13.19 -6.03 4.47
C LYS A 35 11.98 -5.30 3.90
N LEU A 36 11.49 -5.80 2.78
CA LEU A 36 10.20 -5.35 2.26
C LEU A 36 9.13 -5.57 3.34
N PRO A 37 8.16 -4.66 3.47
CA PRO A 37 7.04 -4.85 4.37
C PRO A 37 6.39 -6.20 4.06
N ASN A 38 6.42 -7.13 5.02
CA ASN A 38 5.69 -8.37 4.88
C ASN A 38 4.21 -8.06 5.12
N PRO A 39 3.31 -8.32 4.15
CA PRO A 39 1.88 -8.09 4.33
C PRO A 39 1.28 -8.84 5.53
N GLU A 40 1.88 -9.95 5.94
CA GLU A 40 1.45 -10.75 7.11
C GLU A 40 2.18 -10.34 8.40
N GLN A 41 2.92 -9.23 8.41
CA GLN A 41 3.65 -8.78 9.59
C GLN A 41 2.68 -8.21 10.64
N SER A 42 2.76 -8.72 11.87
CA SER A 42 1.97 -8.19 12.99
C SER A 42 2.40 -6.76 13.33
N VAL A 43 1.41 -5.90 13.57
CA VAL A 43 1.63 -4.53 14.06
C VAL A 43 2.18 -4.62 15.50
N LYS A 44 3.32 -3.98 15.74
CA LYS A 44 4.02 -4.05 17.04
C LYS A 44 3.43 -3.15 18.13
N HIS A 45 2.67 -2.12 17.75
CA HIS A 45 2.11 -1.13 18.68
C HIS A 45 0.62 -1.37 18.90
N ILE A 46 0.14 -1.08 20.11
CA ILE A 46 -1.27 -1.22 20.52
C ILE A 46 -2.01 0.13 20.55
N THR A 47 -1.40 1.20 20.04
CA THR A 47 -1.99 2.53 20.04
C THR A 47 -3.30 2.54 19.25
N LEU A 48 -4.39 2.96 19.90
CA LEU A 48 -5.69 3.13 19.28
C LEU A 48 -5.93 4.62 19.01
N HIS A 49 -6.22 4.96 17.77
CA HIS A 49 -6.61 6.32 17.39
C HIS A 49 -8.14 6.46 17.43
N TYR A 50 -8.64 7.49 18.10
CA TYR A 50 -10.06 7.86 18.11
C TYR A 50 -10.26 9.16 17.34
N ILE A 51 -11.32 9.20 16.52
CA ILE A 51 -11.75 10.42 15.83
C ILE A 51 -13.02 10.88 16.53
N GLU A 52 -12.96 12.04 17.18
CA GLU A 52 -14.12 12.70 17.74
C GLU A 52 -15.04 13.18 16.61
N THR A 53 -16.28 12.71 16.60
CA THR A 53 -17.30 13.12 15.63
C THR A 53 -18.42 13.88 16.32
N ILE A 54 -18.72 15.08 15.84
CA ILE A 54 -19.85 15.90 16.32
C ILE A 54 -20.95 15.88 15.25
N GLY A 55 -22.18 15.54 15.64
CA GLY A 55 -23.34 15.57 14.76
C GLY A 55 -23.72 14.21 14.13
N SER A 56 -24.68 14.24 13.21
CA SER A 56 -25.22 13.03 12.57
C SER A 56 -24.31 12.51 11.45
N PRO A 57 -24.25 11.18 11.24
CA PRO A 57 -23.43 10.59 10.17
C PRO A 57 -23.85 11.02 8.77
N VAL A 58 -22.85 11.27 7.92
CA VAL A 58 -23.06 11.70 6.53
C VAL A 58 -23.18 10.48 5.62
N THR A 59 -24.30 10.40 4.89
CA THR A 59 -24.61 9.31 3.97
C THR A 59 -24.82 9.87 2.57
N ALA A 60 -23.98 9.50 1.61
CA ALA A 60 -24.16 9.83 0.20
C ALA A 60 -24.32 8.57 -0.68
N LYS A 61 -25.17 8.68 -1.70
CA LYS A 61 -25.47 7.59 -2.64
C LYS A 61 -24.22 7.24 -3.47
N PRO A 62 -23.88 5.95 -3.63
CA PRO A 62 -22.76 5.54 -4.47
C PRO A 62 -22.88 6.09 -5.90
N ARG A 63 -21.79 6.67 -6.42
CA ARG A 63 -21.72 7.14 -7.80
C ARG A 63 -21.35 5.99 -8.72
N ARG A 64 -21.93 5.94 -9.93
CA ARG A 64 -21.56 4.95 -10.95
C ARG A 64 -20.10 5.16 -11.38
N SER A 65 -19.29 4.10 -11.27
CA SER A 65 -17.95 4.03 -11.88
C SER A 65 -18.05 3.41 -13.28
N ALA A 66 -17.14 3.80 -14.17
CA ALA A 66 -17.03 3.18 -15.49
C ALA A 66 -16.70 1.67 -15.36
N PRO A 67 -17.19 0.80 -16.27
CA PRO A 67 -17.02 -0.65 -16.15
C PRO A 67 -15.56 -1.10 -15.94
N ASP A 68 -14.61 -0.50 -16.64
CA ASP A 68 -13.19 -0.88 -16.54
C ASP A 68 -12.60 -0.51 -15.18
N ARG A 69 -12.97 0.65 -14.64
CA ARG A 69 -12.55 1.08 -13.31
C ARG A 69 -13.20 0.23 -12.23
N LEU A 70 -14.45 -0.18 -12.43
CA LEU A 70 -15.14 -1.09 -11.51
C LEU A 70 -14.45 -2.45 -11.44
N LYS A 71 -13.98 -3.00 -12.58
CA LYS A 71 -13.20 -4.25 -12.62
C LYS A 71 -11.92 -4.12 -11.80
N ILE A 72 -11.13 -3.08 -12.05
CA ILE A 72 -9.86 -2.82 -11.33
C ILE A 72 -10.12 -2.64 -9.84
N ALA A 73 -11.08 -1.79 -9.48
CA ALA A 73 -11.42 -1.52 -8.08
C ALA A 73 -11.85 -2.80 -7.35
N ARG A 74 -12.66 -3.67 -7.97
CA ARG A 74 -13.08 -4.94 -7.36
C ARG A 74 -11.91 -5.86 -7.04
N VAL A 75 -10.92 -5.94 -7.92
CA VAL A 75 -9.71 -6.75 -7.68
C VAL A 75 -8.90 -6.15 -6.53
N GLU A 76 -8.70 -4.84 -6.53
CA GLU A 76 -7.92 -4.16 -5.48
C GLU A 76 -8.60 -4.24 -4.11
N PHE A 77 -9.92 -4.07 -4.04
CA PHE A 77 -10.68 -4.23 -2.80
C PHE A 77 -10.56 -5.65 -2.23
N LYS A 78 -10.61 -6.69 -3.09
CA LYS A 78 -10.38 -8.07 -2.65
C LYS A 78 -8.96 -8.26 -2.11
N ASN A 79 -7.97 -7.67 -2.76
CA ASN A 79 -6.59 -7.71 -2.29
C ASN A 79 -6.44 -7.02 -0.92
N MET A 80 -6.98 -5.82 -0.74
CA MET A 80 -6.93 -5.10 0.55
C MET A 80 -7.63 -5.86 1.68
N ILE A 81 -8.74 -6.57 1.41
CA ILE A 81 -9.39 -7.44 2.39
C ILE A 81 -8.49 -8.63 2.73
N ARG A 82 -7.87 -9.27 1.74
CA ARG A 82 -6.93 -10.38 1.96
C ARG A 82 -5.73 -9.96 2.81
N LEU A 83 -5.22 -8.74 2.60
CA LEU A 83 -4.11 -8.14 3.35
C LEU A 83 -4.52 -7.66 4.76
N GLY A 84 -5.80 -7.74 5.13
CA GLY A 84 -6.28 -7.26 6.43
C GLY A 84 -6.36 -5.73 6.57
N HIS A 85 -6.15 -4.97 5.49
CA HIS A 85 -6.28 -3.51 5.50
C HIS A 85 -7.74 -3.03 5.49
N MET A 86 -8.65 -3.86 4.98
CA MET A 86 -10.09 -3.56 4.92
C MET A 86 -10.94 -4.69 5.48
N ARG A 87 -12.10 -4.32 6.01
CA ARG A 87 -13.13 -5.24 6.52
C ARG A 87 -14.53 -4.73 6.18
N PRO A 88 -15.49 -5.61 5.85
CA PRO A 88 -16.89 -5.22 5.77
C PRO A 88 -17.42 -4.65 7.10
N SER A 89 -18.10 -3.51 7.03
CA SER A 89 -18.74 -2.85 8.18
C SER A 89 -20.21 -2.54 7.87
N ARG A 90 -21.00 -2.27 8.91
CA ARG A 90 -22.41 -1.83 8.82
C ARG A 90 -22.59 -0.44 9.42
N SER A 91 -21.68 0.48 9.11
CA SER A 91 -21.79 1.89 9.55
C SER A 91 -22.83 2.66 8.73
N ASN A 92 -23.43 3.69 9.32
CA ASN A 92 -24.34 4.63 8.64
C ASN A 92 -23.61 5.70 7.81
N SER A 93 -22.31 5.90 8.04
CA SER A 93 -21.46 6.77 7.21
C SER A 93 -21.12 6.14 5.87
N THR A 94 -21.27 6.89 4.78
CA THR A 94 -20.79 6.50 3.44
C THR A 94 -20.39 7.71 2.59
N SER A 95 -19.18 7.66 2.04
CA SER A 95 -18.63 8.68 1.14
C SER A 95 -18.23 8.02 -0.19
N PRO A 96 -18.88 8.39 -1.31
CA PRO A 96 -18.55 7.85 -2.63
C PRO A 96 -17.18 8.33 -3.11
N HIS A 97 -16.29 7.40 -3.46
CA HIS A 97 -14.97 7.72 -4.04
C HIS A 97 -14.86 7.28 -5.50
N GLY A 98 -14.19 8.10 -6.32
CA GLY A 98 -13.96 7.83 -7.74
C GLY A 98 -13.12 8.90 -8.42
N ALA A 99 -11.81 8.93 -8.15
CA ALA A 99 -10.89 9.88 -8.76
C ALA A 99 -10.15 9.25 -9.96
N ARG A 100 -9.98 10.02 -11.04
CA ARG A 100 -9.07 9.66 -12.15
C ARG A 100 -7.67 10.16 -11.78
N LYS A 101 -6.71 9.25 -11.58
CA LYS A 101 -5.30 9.64 -11.54
C LYS A 101 -4.89 10.09 -12.95
N ARG A 102 -4.31 11.28 -13.10
CA ARG A 102 -3.69 11.69 -14.37
C ARG A 102 -2.40 10.88 -14.53
N ASN A 103 -2.26 10.13 -15.62
CA ASN A 103 -0.99 9.54 -15.99
C ASN A 103 -0.16 10.64 -16.64
N ASN A 104 0.92 11.07 -15.98
CA ASN A 104 1.94 11.90 -16.61
C ASN A 104 2.90 10.94 -17.34
N GLN A 105 2.51 10.48 -18.54
CA GLN A 105 3.48 9.84 -19.43
C GLN A 105 4.25 10.95 -20.12
N VAL A 106 5.52 11.10 -19.77
CA VAL A 106 6.48 11.83 -20.61
C VAL A 106 6.58 11.02 -21.89
N ALA A 107 6.01 11.55 -22.97
CA ALA A 107 6.19 11.01 -24.30
C ALA A 107 7.69 11.13 -24.64
N ALA A 108 8.40 10.00 -24.69
CA ALA A 108 9.68 9.95 -25.37
C ALA A 108 9.42 10.24 -26.85
N ARG A 109 9.97 11.37 -27.33
CA ARG A 109 10.24 11.62 -28.75
C ARG A 109 11.66 11.18 -29.04
#